data_AF-A0A9P5YND3-F1
#
_entry.id   AF-A0A9P5YND3-F1
#
_cell.length_a   1.000
_cell.length_b   1.000
_cell.length_c   1.000
_cell.angle_alpha   90.00
_cell.angle_beta   90.00
_cell.angle_gamma   90.00
#
_symmetry.space_group_name_H-M   'P 1'
#
loop_
_entity.id
_entity.type
_entity.pdbx_description
1 polymer ?
#
loop_
_entity_poly.entity_id
_entity_poly.type
_entity_poly.pdbx_seq_one_letter_code
_entity_poly.pdbx_strand_id
1 'polypeptide(L)'
;MAKDIHYGLFLANYRDAIYPPPRFVVKFAKRYGKAVHECLAREQLAPKLFICQRVIGNMIVVVMERAIGQPLDFMLRFGRLDIDARLIFECLKGAVSALKREGLVHGDIRARNIVVDEYSQGALKIVDFDWATKDGEGFYPDTINMEELSKQWHRDVGPMKKIKMEHDKYAVFNVLGREYLGITEDPSEH
;
A
#
# COMPACT_ATOMS: atom_id res chain seq x y z
N MET A 1 -15.05 3.58 23.70
CA MET A 1 -13.74 3.05 24.11
C MET A 1 -13.06 2.42 22.90
N ALA A 2 -12.24 3.18 22.17
CA ALA A 2 -11.41 2.63 21.11
C ALA A 2 -10.27 1.85 21.78
N LYS A 3 -10.23 0.52 21.59
CA LYS A 3 -9.06 -0.26 21.98
C LYS A 3 -7.97 0.02 20.95
N ASP A 4 -6.92 0.68 21.38
CA ASP A 4 -5.66 0.78 20.67
C ASP A 4 -5.24 -0.62 20.18
N ILE A 5 -5.35 -0.84 18.87
CA ILE A 5 -4.76 -2.01 18.24
C ILE A 5 -3.29 -1.63 18.06
N HIS A 6 -2.45 -1.98 19.03
CA HIS A 6 -1.01 -1.83 18.90
C HIS A 6 -0.52 -2.74 17.76
N TYR A 7 -0.40 -2.18 16.55
CA TYR A 7 0.34 -2.81 15.46
C TYR A 7 1.82 -2.71 15.80
N GLY A 8 2.46 -3.85 16.04
CA GLY A 8 3.90 -3.90 16.25
C GLY A 8 4.63 -3.92 14.92
N LEU A 9 5.31 -2.81 14.58
CA LEU A 9 6.27 -2.75 13.48
C LEU A 9 7.68 -2.74 14.06
N PHE A 10 8.47 -3.72 13.69
CA PHE A 10 9.84 -3.89 14.17
C PHE A 10 10.80 -3.89 12.98
N LEU A 11 11.92 -3.20 13.13
CA LEU A 11 13.04 -3.29 12.20
C LEU A 11 13.97 -4.40 12.67
N ALA A 12 14.33 -5.31 11.76
CA ALA A 12 15.15 -6.47 12.09
C ALA A 12 16.40 -6.57 11.18
N ASN A 13 17.49 -7.01 11.80
CA ASN A 13 18.74 -7.38 11.15
C ASN A 13 19.01 -8.86 11.38
N TYR A 14 19.41 -9.59 10.34
CA TYR A 14 20.03 -10.90 10.53
C TYR A 14 21.48 -10.67 10.96
N ARG A 15 21.86 -11.17 12.15
CA ARG A 15 23.18 -10.92 12.75
C ARG A 15 24.26 -11.65 11.96
N ASP A 16 24.99 -10.90 11.13
CA ASP A 16 26.40 -11.18 10.76
C ASP A 16 27.15 -9.97 10.18
N ALA A 17 26.60 -8.75 10.32
CA ALA A 17 27.34 -7.55 9.92
C ALA A 17 27.11 -6.41 10.91
N ILE A 18 28.22 -5.91 11.43
CA ILE A 18 28.32 -4.73 12.26
C ILE A 18 27.98 -3.53 11.34
N TYR A 19 26.70 -3.13 11.32
CA TYR A 19 26.10 -1.93 10.71
C TYR A 19 25.80 -1.87 9.19
N PRO A 20 24.95 -2.75 8.61
CA PRO A 20 24.07 -2.36 7.51
C PRO A 20 22.69 -1.91 8.05
N PRO A 21 21.95 -1.07 7.30
CA PRO A 21 20.56 -0.75 7.63
C PRO A 21 19.71 -2.04 7.69
N PRO A 22 18.66 -2.08 8.53
CA PRO A 22 17.78 -3.23 8.66
C PRO A 22 17.25 -3.68 7.30
N ARG A 23 17.62 -4.90 6.89
CA ARG A 23 17.19 -5.47 5.60
C ARG A 23 15.74 -5.94 5.62
N PHE A 24 15.17 -6.11 6.81
CA PHE A 24 13.85 -6.70 6.98
C PHE A 24 12.96 -5.85 7.87
N VAL A 25 11.68 -5.91 7.57
CA VAL A 25 10.59 -5.39 8.39
C VAL A 25 9.80 -6.58 8.91
N VAL A 26 9.55 -6.59 10.22
CA VAL A 26 8.69 -7.55 10.89
C VAL A 26 7.43 -6.82 11.34
N LYS A 27 6.27 -7.23 10.82
CA LYS A 27 4.96 -6.66 11.17
C LYS A 27 4.10 -7.73 11.81
N PHE A 28 3.40 -7.35 12.88
CA PHE A 28 2.30 -8.15 13.44
C PHE A 28 0.97 -7.50 13.07
N ALA A 29 0.12 -8.24 12.37
CA ALA A 29 -1.18 -7.76 11.89
C ALA A 29 -2.31 -8.74 12.25
N LYS A 30 -3.55 -8.26 12.41
CA LYS A 30 -4.72 -9.12 12.63
C LYS A 30 -5.25 -9.78 11.36
N ARG A 31 -5.00 -9.13 10.22
CA ARG A 31 -5.36 -9.56 8.86
C ARG A 31 -4.26 -9.09 7.93
N TYR A 32 -4.06 -9.84 6.84
CA TYR A 32 -3.01 -9.53 5.89
C TYR A 32 -3.32 -10.16 4.52
N GLY A 33 -3.35 -9.34 3.47
CA GLY A 33 -3.59 -9.76 2.10
C GLY A 33 -2.35 -10.39 1.47
N LYS A 34 -1.97 -11.59 1.91
CA LYS A 34 -0.79 -12.32 1.42
C LYS A 34 -0.75 -12.43 -0.11
N ALA A 35 -1.86 -12.84 -0.74
CA ALA A 35 -1.92 -13.03 -2.19
C ALA A 35 -1.69 -11.72 -2.96
N VAL A 36 -2.19 -10.61 -2.44
CA VAL A 36 -2.02 -9.26 -3.03
C VAL A 36 -0.57 -8.81 -2.93
N HIS A 37 0.05 -9.00 -1.76
CA HIS A 37 1.47 -8.73 -1.57
C HIS A 37 2.34 -9.58 -2.52
N GLU A 38 2.13 -10.89 -2.56
CA GLU A 38 2.86 -11.79 -3.46
C GLU A 38 2.66 -11.42 -4.93
N CYS A 39 1.46 -10.99 -5.32
CA CYS A 39 1.17 -10.52 -6.67
C CYS A 39 2.03 -9.31 -7.04
N LEU A 40 2.03 -8.26 -6.21
CA LEU A 40 2.82 -7.06 -6.50
C LEU A 40 4.33 -7.28 -6.34
N ALA A 41 4.74 -8.17 -5.42
CA ALA A 41 6.16 -8.49 -5.24
C ALA A 41 6.75 -9.19 -6.47
N ARG A 42 5.97 -10.04 -7.16
CA ARG A 42 6.36 -10.65 -8.45
C ARG A 42 6.63 -9.60 -9.53
N GLU A 43 5.87 -8.52 -9.52
CA GLU A 43 6.03 -7.39 -10.44
C GLU A 43 7.09 -6.39 -9.94
N GLN A 44 7.79 -6.68 -8.84
CA GLN A 44 8.75 -5.78 -8.16
C GLN A 44 8.12 -4.46 -7.65
N LEU A 45 6.79 -4.43 -7.52
CA LEU A 45 6.00 -3.28 -7.06
C LEU A 45 5.63 -3.36 -5.56
N ALA A 46 6.12 -4.37 -4.86
CA ALA A 46 6.04 -4.50 -3.41
C ALA A 46 7.34 -5.09 -2.86
N PRO A 47 7.63 -4.94 -1.56
CA PRO A 47 8.77 -5.62 -0.95
C PRO A 47 8.70 -7.13 -1.15
N LYS A 48 9.85 -7.81 -1.19
CA LYS A 48 9.84 -9.28 -1.18
C LYS A 48 9.25 -9.80 0.14
N LEU A 49 8.22 -10.65 0.04
CA LEU A 49 7.64 -11.34 1.19
C LEU A 49 8.44 -12.60 1.53
N PHE A 50 8.87 -12.76 2.79
CA PHE A 50 9.60 -13.94 3.26
C PHE A 50 8.73 -14.86 4.13
N ILE A 51 7.98 -14.28 5.07
CA ILE A 51 7.12 -15.03 5.98
C ILE A 51 5.78 -14.32 6.06
N CYS A 52 4.69 -15.09 6.01
CA CYS A 52 3.35 -14.65 6.37
C CYS A 52 2.64 -15.82 7.03
N GLN A 53 2.62 -15.85 8.36
CA GLN A 53 2.15 -17.00 9.13
C GLN A 53 1.30 -16.57 10.33
N ARG A 54 0.24 -17.32 10.61
CA ARG A 54 -0.56 -17.11 11.82
C ARG A 54 0.21 -17.58 13.06
N VAL A 55 0.23 -16.75 14.09
CA VAL A 55 0.89 -16.99 15.37
C VAL A 55 -0.12 -16.86 16.52
N ILE A 56 0.33 -17.13 17.75
CA ILE A 56 -0.49 -17.06 18.96
C ILE A 56 -1.14 -15.67 19.09
N GLY A 57 -2.35 -15.62 19.65
CA GLY A 57 -3.10 -14.38 19.85
C GLY A 57 -3.88 -13.92 18.61
N ASN A 58 -4.11 -14.81 17.63
CA ASN A 58 -4.81 -14.51 16.38
C ASN A 58 -4.13 -13.39 15.58
N MET A 59 -2.81 -13.32 15.66
CA MET A 59 -1.98 -12.40 14.91
C MET A 59 -1.31 -13.12 13.74
N ILE A 60 -0.91 -12.37 12.73
CA ILE A 60 -0.12 -12.81 11.60
C ILE A 60 1.23 -12.12 11.73
N VAL A 61 2.31 -12.91 11.79
CA VAL A 61 3.66 -12.38 11.62
C VAL A 61 3.97 -12.29 10.14
N VAL A 62 4.41 -11.13 9.72
CA VAL A 62 4.83 -10.82 8.36
C VAL A 62 6.27 -10.39 8.40
N VAL A 63 7.14 -11.11 7.69
CA VAL A 63 8.54 -10.73 7.49
C VAL A 63 8.73 -10.44 6.02
N MET A 64 9.17 -9.24 5.71
CA MET A 64 9.36 -8.76 4.35
C MET A 64 10.64 -7.96 4.24
N GLU A 65 11.12 -7.77 3.01
CA GLU A 65 12.19 -6.85 2.69
C GLU A 65 11.85 -5.43 3.18
N ARG A 66 12.84 -4.68 3.62
CA ARG A 66 12.67 -3.25 3.87
C ARG A 66 12.60 -2.50 2.54
N ALA A 67 11.50 -1.78 2.30
CA ALA A 67 11.45 -0.81 1.19
C ALA A 67 12.50 0.29 1.41
N ILE A 68 13.34 0.52 0.41
CA ILE A 68 14.29 1.64 0.37
C ILE A 68 13.55 2.85 -0.23
N GLY A 69 13.90 4.05 0.22
CA GLY A 69 13.27 5.29 -0.23
C GLY A 69 12.48 6.02 0.86
N GLN A 70 11.64 6.96 0.42
CA GLN A 70 10.77 7.78 1.26
C GLN A 70 9.29 7.56 0.89
N PRO A 71 8.35 7.68 1.85
CA PRO A 71 6.93 7.71 1.52
C PRO A 71 6.60 8.86 0.57
N LEU A 72 5.76 8.60 -0.44
CA LEU A 72 5.38 9.59 -1.45
C LEU A 72 4.65 10.78 -0.80
N ASP A 73 3.84 10.58 0.25
CA ASP A 73 3.16 11.68 0.95
C ASP A 73 4.14 12.69 1.58
N PHE A 74 5.28 12.21 2.07
CA PHE A 74 6.37 13.05 2.56
C PHE A 74 6.99 13.85 1.41
N MET A 75 7.30 13.20 0.29
CA MET A 75 7.92 13.86 -0.86
C MET A 75 7.03 14.94 -1.46
N LEU A 76 5.74 14.65 -1.64
CA LEU A 76 4.75 15.59 -2.17
C LEU A 76 4.57 16.80 -1.25
N ARG A 77 4.49 16.59 0.07
CA ARG A 77 4.32 17.68 1.06
C ARG A 77 5.48 18.67 1.06
N PHE A 78 6.71 18.18 0.89
CA PHE A 78 7.92 19.00 0.99
C PHE A 78 8.49 19.41 -0.37
N GLY A 79 7.76 19.15 -1.47
CA GLY A 79 8.19 19.53 -2.82
C GLY A 79 9.50 18.86 -3.25
N ARG A 80 9.74 17.62 -2.81
CA ARG A 80 10.98 16.86 -3.05
C ARG A 80 10.84 15.78 -4.11
N LEU A 81 9.84 15.89 -4.99
CA LEU A 81 9.64 14.88 -6.01
C LEU A 81 10.48 15.24 -7.24
N ASP A 82 11.73 14.77 -7.27
CA ASP A 82 12.64 14.98 -8.40
C ASP A 82 12.40 13.98 -9.55
N ILE A 83 11.50 13.01 -9.35
CA ILE A 83 11.08 12.02 -10.35
C ILE A 83 9.83 12.52 -11.09
N ASP A 84 9.73 12.24 -12.39
CA ASP A 84 8.52 12.51 -13.16
C ASP A 84 7.30 11.78 -12.57
N ALA A 85 6.31 12.55 -12.11
CA ALA A 85 5.06 12.04 -11.57
C ALA A 85 4.31 11.10 -12.54
N ARG A 86 4.51 11.25 -13.86
CA ARG A 86 3.92 10.37 -14.87
C ARG A 86 4.48 8.94 -14.76
N LEU A 87 5.76 8.79 -14.46
CA LEU A 87 6.37 7.46 -14.28
C LEU A 87 5.75 6.75 -13.07
N ILE A 88 5.62 7.45 -11.95
CA ILE A 88 4.99 6.91 -10.75
C ILE A 88 3.53 6.52 -11.04
N PHE A 89 2.79 7.38 -11.72
CA PHE A 89 1.41 7.12 -12.09
C PHE A 89 1.25 5.88 -12.99
N GLU A 90 2.10 5.72 -14.00
CA GLU A 90 2.07 4.52 -14.86
C GLU A 90 2.47 3.25 -14.10
N CYS A 91 3.43 3.31 -13.16
CA CYS A 91 3.74 2.19 -12.27
C CYS A 91 2.54 1.80 -11.40
N LEU A 92 1.83 2.77 -10.84
CA LEU A 92 0.63 2.52 -10.03
C LEU A 92 -0.52 1.94 -10.87
N LYS A 93 -0.73 2.44 -12.09
CA LYS A 93 -1.69 1.83 -13.04
C LYS A 93 -1.30 0.40 -13.38
N GLY A 94 -0.01 0.13 -13.57
CA GLY A 94 0.53 -1.22 -13.77
C GLY A 94 0.21 -2.14 -12.58
N ALA A 95 0.40 -1.65 -11.35
CA ALA A 95 0.06 -2.39 -10.13
C ALA A 95 -1.43 -2.76 -10.08
N VAL A 96 -2.32 -1.78 -10.28
CA VAL A 96 -3.78 -2.01 -10.29
C VAL A 96 -4.18 -2.98 -11.40
N SER A 97 -3.55 -2.87 -12.58
CA SER A 97 -3.80 -3.79 -13.70
C SER A 97 -3.36 -5.22 -13.37
N ALA A 98 -2.22 -5.40 -12.69
CA ALA A 98 -1.75 -6.71 -12.26
C ALA A 98 -2.71 -7.34 -11.23
N LEU A 99 -3.16 -6.55 -10.24
CA LEU A 99 -4.14 -7.01 -9.25
C LEU A 99 -5.47 -7.40 -9.89
N LYS A 100 -5.95 -6.59 -10.84
CA LYS A 100 -7.21 -6.84 -11.55
C LYS A 100 -7.20 -8.17 -12.29
N ARG A 101 -6.10 -8.54 -12.95
CA ARG A 101 -5.97 -9.84 -13.64
C ARG A 101 -6.14 -11.02 -12.70
N GLU A 102 -5.72 -10.88 -11.45
CA GLU A 102 -5.79 -11.93 -10.43
C GLU A 102 -7.06 -11.87 -9.56
N GLY A 103 -7.97 -10.92 -9.82
CA GLY A 103 -9.17 -10.71 -9.00
C GLY A 103 -8.84 -10.22 -7.58
N LEU A 104 -7.76 -9.45 -7.43
CA LEU A 104 -7.24 -8.96 -6.16
C LEU A 104 -7.42 -7.45 -6.05
N VAL A 105 -7.49 -6.94 -4.82
CA VAL A 105 -7.58 -5.51 -4.48
C VAL A 105 -6.69 -5.22 -3.27
N HIS A 106 -5.99 -4.09 -3.31
CA HIS A 106 -5.18 -3.60 -2.20
C HIS A 106 -6.05 -2.92 -1.13
N GLY A 107 -7.00 -2.09 -1.56
CA GLY A 107 -7.97 -1.42 -0.69
C GLY A 107 -7.45 -0.18 0.05
N ASP A 108 -6.12 -0.02 0.15
CA ASP A 108 -5.47 1.11 0.84
C ASP A 108 -4.33 1.76 0.03
N ILE A 109 -4.47 1.89 -1.29
CA ILE A 109 -3.48 2.62 -2.10
C ILE A 109 -3.57 4.10 -1.74
N ARG A 110 -2.51 4.65 -1.15
CA ARG A 110 -2.39 6.07 -0.79
C ARG A 110 -0.93 6.49 -0.86
N ALA A 111 -0.67 7.79 -1.01
CA ALA A 111 0.69 8.34 -1.07
C ALA A 111 1.57 7.90 0.13
N ARG A 112 0.99 7.73 1.32
CA ARG A 112 1.70 7.23 2.50
C ARG A 112 2.15 5.76 2.38
N ASN A 113 1.40 4.97 1.63
CA ASN A 113 1.63 3.54 1.44
C ASN A 113 2.41 3.25 0.15
N ILE A 114 3.02 4.28 -0.45
CA ILE A 114 3.90 4.18 -1.62
C ILE A 114 5.26 4.69 -1.18
N VAL A 115 6.28 3.82 -1.22
CA VAL A 115 7.67 4.20 -0.94
C VAL A 115 8.40 4.34 -2.26
N VAL A 116 9.06 5.48 -2.48
CA VAL A 116 9.79 5.80 -3.71
C VAL A 116 11.27 5.92 -3.41
N ASP A 117 12.09 5.22 -4.18
CA ASP A 117 13.56 5.28 -4.10
C ASP A 117 14.11 6.15 -5.25
N GLU A 118 14.38 7.41 -4.91
CA GLU A 118 14.92 8.44 -5.81
C GLU A 118 16.28 8.08 -6.40
N TYR A 119 17.07 7.28 -5.69
CA TYR A 119 18.41 6.89 -6.13
C TYR A 119 18.38 5.70 -7.11
N SER A 120 17.20 5.12 -7.34
CA SER A 120 17.00 3.91 -8.16
C SER A 120 16.12 4.18 -9.40
N GLN A 121 16.27 5.36 -10.02
CA GLN A 121 15.45 5.79 -11.18
C GLN A 121 13.94 5.81 -10.87
N GLY A 122 13.57 6.04 -9.60
CA GLY A 122 12.18 6.11 -9.19
C GLY A 122 11.47 4.77 -9.06
N ALA A 123 12.21 3.68 -8.81
CA ALA A 123 11.58 2.44 -8.39
C ALA A 123 10.71 2.71 -7.15
N LEU A 124 9.53 2.09 -7.13
CA LEU A 124 8.56 2.27 -6.06
C LEU A 124 8.06 0.94 -5.54
N LYS A 125 7.69 0.93 -4.26
CA LYS A 125 7.09 -0.23 -3.59
C LYS A 125 5.81 0.20 -2.88
N ILE A 126 4.71 -0.46 -3.19
CA ILE A 126 3.45 -0.38 -2.46
C ILE A 126 3.60 -1.23 -1.19
N VAL A 127 3.18 -0.66 -0.06
CA VAL A 127 3.23 -1.29 1.27
C VAL A 127 1.88 -1.24 1.96
N ASP A 128 1.79 -1.89 3.11
CA ASP A 128 0.59 -1.96 3.97
C ASP A 128 -0.61 -2.71 3.36
N PHE A 129 -0.51 -4.04 3.40
CA PHE A 129 -1.50 -4.97 2.83
C PHE A 129 -2.56 -5.44 3.84
N ASP A 130 -2.81 -4.71 4.93
CA ASP A 130 -3.72 -5.20 5.99
C ASP A 130 -5.17 -5.29 5.51
N TRP A 131 -5.57 -4.44 4.56
CA TRP A 131 -6.92 -4.43 3.99
C TRP A 131 -7.02 -5.20 2.68
N ALA A 132 -5.87 -5.59 2.12
CA ALA A 132 -5.78 -6.24 0.83
C ALA A 132 -6.46 -7.61 0.85
N THR A 133 -7.21 -7.91 -0.21
CA THR A 133 -8.11 -9.07 -0.27
C THR A 133 -8.47 -9.38 -1.73
N LYS A 134 -9.32 -10.39 -1.95
CA LYS A 134 -9.98 -10.58 -3.24
C LYS A 134 -11.05 -9.52 -3.48
N ASP A 135 -11.24 -9.16 -4.74
CA ASP A 135 -12.20 -8.15 -5.15
C ASP A 135 -13.62 -8.47 -4.65
N GLY A 136 -14.21 -7.55 -3.88
CA GLY A 136 -15.56 -7.68 -3.35
C GLY A 136 -15.76 -8.69 -2.21
N GLU A 137 -14.69 -9.33 -1.72
CA GLU A 137 -14.76 -10.31 -0.61
C GLU A 137 -14.40 -9.71 0.76
N GLY A 138 -13.47 -8.76 0.81
CA GLY A 138 -13.05 -8.12 2.06
C GLY A 138 -13.87 -6.88 2.41
N PHE A 139 -13.73 -6.43 3.66
CA PHE A 139 -14.46 -5.28 4.19
C PHE A 139 -13.51 -4.29 4.87
N TYR A 140 -13.76 -3.00 4.66
CA TYR A 140 -13.14 -1.95 5.46
C TYR A 140 -13.51 -2.09 6.94
N PRO A 141 -12.61 -1.74 7.87
CA PRO A 141 -12.96 -1.70 9.28
C PRO A 141 -14.09 -0.70 9.55
N ASP A 142 -14.85 -0.95 10.61
CA ASP A 142 -15.81 0.01 11.16
C ASP A 142 -15.13 1.32 11.59
N THR A 143 -13.87 1.25 11.98
CA THR A 143 -13.04 2.39 12.38
C THR A 143 -12.31 3.09 11.23
N ILE A 144 -12.70 2.89 9.97
CA ILE A 144 -12.07 3.60 8.85
C ILE A 144 -12.23 5.12 9.02
N ASN A 145 -11.12 5.85 8.89
CA ASN A 145 -11.10 7.30 9.05
C ASN A 145 -11.76 7.97 7.83
N MET A 146 -13.05 8.25 7.94
CA MET A 146 -13.81 8.98 6.91
C MET A 146 -13.73 10.49 7.09
N GLU A 147 -13.48 10.99 8.31
CA GLU A 147 -13.51 12.43 8.59
C GLU A 147 -12.33 13.15 7.93
N GLU A 148 -11.10 12.72 8.22
CA GLU A 148 -9.89 13.38 7.72
C GLU A 148 -9.53 12.95 6.29
N LEU A 149 -9.93 11.74 5.88
CA LEU A 149 -9.54 11.15 4.59
C LEU A 149 -10.70 11.06 3.59
N SER A 150 -11.88 11.62 3.88
CA SER A 150 -13.05 11.60 2.96
C SER A 150 -12.70 12.00 1.53
N LYS A 151 -11.86 13.02 1.35
CA LYS A 151 -11.44 13.52 0.03
C LYS A 151 -10.48 12.58 -0.72
N GLN A 152 -9.88 11.62 -0.01
CA GLN A 152 -8.96 10.64 -0.58
C GLN A 152 -9.65 9.33 -0.95
N TRP A 153 -10.88 9.12 -0.47
CA TRP A 153 -11.61 7.89 -0.67
C TRP A 153 -12.57 7.98 -1.85
N HIS A 154 -12.73 6.86 -2.56
CA HIS A 154 -13.82 6.70 -3.51
C HIS A 154 -15.17 6.83 -2.77
N ARG A 155 -16.19 7.38 -3.41
CA ARG A 155 -17.49 7.69 -2.78
C ARG A 155 -18.19 6.49 -2.11
N ASP A 156 -17.89 5.27 -2.58
CA ASP A 156 -18.48 4.03 -2.06
C ASP A 156 -17.65 3.37 -0.92
N VAL A 157 -16.49 3.93 -0.59
CA VAL A 157 -15.70 3.51 0.58
C VAL A 157 -16.41 3.96 1.85
N GLY A 158 -16.42 3.09 2.85
CA GLY A 158 -16.96 3.43 4.15
C GLY A 158 -16.92 2.28 5.15
N PRO A 159 -17.33 2.54 6.39
CA PRO A 159 -17.34 1.54 7.46
C PRO A 159 -18.10 0.29 7.05
N MET A 160 -17.46 -0.87 7.22
CA MET A 160 -18.05 -2.19 6.90
C MET A 160 -18.49 -2.35 5.43
N LYS A 161 -18.06 -1.46 4.52
CA LYS A 161 -18.30 -1.60 3.08
C LYS A 161 -17.27 -2.56 2.47
N LYS A 162 -17.68 -3.20 1.38
CA LYS A 162 -16.81 -4.09 0.61
C LYS A 162 -15.67 -3.31 0.00
N ILE A 163 -14.48 -3.92 -0.01
CA ILE A 163 -13.30 -3.41 -0.71
C ILE A 163 -13.40 -3.88 -2.16
N LYS A 164 -13.28 -2.96 -3.12
CA LYS A 164 -13.48 -3.24 -4.54
C LYS A 164 -12.38 -2.67 -5.41
N MET A 165 -12.20 -3.22 -6.60
CA MET A 165 -11.23 -2.77 -7.61
C MET A 165 -11.40 -1.30 -7.99
N GLU A 166 -12.63 -0.80 -8.02
CA GLU A 166 -12.92 0.62 -8.31
C GLU A 166 -12.26 1.55 -7.29
N HIS A 167 -12.13 1.11 -6.03
CA HIS A 167 -11.48 1.91 -4.99
C HIS A 167 -9.98 2.06 -5.24
N ASP A 168 -9.32 1.01 -5.73
CA ASP A 168 -7.89 1.06 -6.10
C ASP A 168 -7.67 1.94 -7.34
N LYS A 169 -8.54 1.82 -8.36
CA LYS A 169 -8.49 2.69 -9.55
C LYS A 169 -8.61 4.17 -9.15
N TYR A 170 -9.62 4.48 -8.32
CA TYR A 170 -9.84 5.83 -7.81
C TYR A 170 -8.64 6.33 -7.02
N ALA A 171 -8.10 5.49 -6.13
CA ALA A 171 -6.96 5.83 -5.32
C ALA A 171 -5.74 6.24 -6.18
N VAL A 172 -5.43 5.50 -7.25
CA VAL A 172 -4.33 5.89 -8.16
C VAL A 172 -4.59 7.24 -8.83
N PHE A 173 -5.82 7.47 -9.30
CA PHE A 173 -6.23 8.76 -9.84
C PHE A 173 -6.09 9.89 -8.82
N ASN A 174 -6.47 9.66 -7.57
CA ASN A 174 -6.43 10.66 -6.51
C ASN A 174 -5.00 10.97 -6.02
N VAL A 175 -4.07 10.00 -6.02
CA VAL A 175 -2.69 10.22 -5.56
C VAL A 175 -1.94 11.20 -6.47
N LEU A 176 -2.03 11.06 -7.80
CA LEU A 176 -1.27 11.90 -8.75
C LEU A 176 -2.11 12.44 -9.91
N GLY A 177 -3.14 11.72 -10.35
CA GLY A 177 -3.91 12.06 -11.56
C GLY A 177 -4.52 13.46 -11.49
N ARG A 178 -5.23 13.76 -10.41
CA ARG A 178 -5.99 15.02 -10.27
C ARG A 178 -5.10 16.25 -10.08
N GLU A 179 -4.28 16.24 -9.04
CA GLU A 179 -3.53 17.44 -8.62
C GLU A 179 -2.21 17.64 -9.38
N TYR A 180 -1.58 16.56 -9.85
CA TYR A 180 -0.23 16.61 -10.41
C TYR A 180 -0.20 16.40 -11.93
N LEU A 181 -1.16 15.67 -12.49
CA LEU A 181 -1.19 15.33 -13.92
C LEU A 181 -2.33 15.99 -14.69
N GLY A 182 -3.20 16.74 -14.01
CA GLY A 182 -4.32 17.46 -14.64
C GLY A 182 -5.38 16.54 -15.26
N ILE A 183 -5.45 15.28 -14.84
CA ILE A 183 -6.49 14.34 -15.27
C ILE A 183 -7.78 14.72 -14.54
N THR A 184 -8.84 14.98 -15.30
CA THR A 184 -10.12 15.45 -14.75
C THR A 184 -11.19 14.36 -14.66
N GLU A 185 -11.05 13.29 -15.43
CA GLU A 185 -12.01 12.18 -15.47
C GLU A 185 -11.56 11.04 -14.56
N ASP A 186 -12.47 10.58 -13.72
CA ASP A 186 -12.25 9.49 -12.77
C ASP A 186 -12.38 8.11 -13.46
N PRO A 187 -11.29 7.34 -13.58
CA PRO A 187 -11.30 6.06 -14.29
C PRO A 187 -12.06 4.95 -13.55
N SER A 188 -12.54 5.20 -12.32
CA SER A 188 -13.40 4.27 -11.60
C SER A 188 -14.87 4.34 -12.02
N GLU A 189 -15.28 5.39 -12.74
CA GLU A 189 -16.64 5.55 -13.25
C GLU A 189 -16.92 4.83 -14.58
N HIS A 190 -15.91 4.11 -15.12
CA HIS A 190 -15.95 3.36 -16.38
C HIS A 190 -15.37 1.93 -16.23
#